data_AF-A0A916GLG2-F1
#
_entry.id   AF-A0A916GLG2-F1
#
_cell.length_a   1.000
_cell.length_b   1.000
_cell.length_c   1.000
_cell.angle_alpha   90.00
_cell.angle_beta   90.00
_cell.angle_gamma   90.00
#
_symmetry.space_group_name_H-M   'P 1'
#
loop_
_entity.id
_entity.type
_entity.pdbx_description
1 polymer ?
#
loop_
_entity_poly.entity_id
_entity_poly.type
_entity_poly.pdbx_seq_one_letter_code
_entity_poly.pdbx_strand_id
1 'polypeptide(L)'
;MRIFISADIEGCTGIVHRDQLMPEGKTYAAARKLMTGDINAAIVGALRVDPAAEFVVCDGHGVMRNILLEDLHEAAQLVIGPATVEN
;
A
#
# COMPACT_ATOMS: atom_id res chain seq x y z
N MET A 1 16.20 11.95 0.77
CA MET A 1 14.99 12.56 0.17
C MET A 1 13.78 12.22 1.03
N ARG A 2 12.69 13.00 1.04
CA ARG A 2 11.42 12.57 1.66
C ARG A 2 10.40 12.25 0.58
N ILE A 3 9.84 11.05 0.61
CA ILE A 3 8.91 10.55 -0.39
C ILE A 3 7.61 10.17 0.30
N PHE A 4 6.52 10.77 -0.15
CA PHE A 4 5.18 10.40 0.26
C PHE A 4 4.55 9.54 -0.84
N ILE A 5 4.08 8.35 -0.47
CA ILE A 5 3.41 7.40 -1.36
C ILE A 5 1.95 7.33 -0.95
N SER A 6 1.04 7.79 -1.80
CA SER A 6 -0.40 7.51 -1.66
C SER A 6 -0.74 6.33 -2.56
N ALA A 7 -1.31 5.27 -1.99
CA ALA A 7 -1.56 4.02 -2.70
C ALA A 7 -3.05 3.69 -2.74
N ASP A 8 -3.53 3.26 -3.91
CA ASP A 8 -4.91 2.87 -4.18
C ASP A 8 -4.93 1.52 -4.93
N ILE A 9 -5.86 0.62 -4.60
CA ILE A 9 -5.73 -0.80 -4.98
C ILE A 9 -6.15 -1.08 -6.43
N GLU A 10 -7.07 -0.29 -6.99
CA GLU A 10 -7.65 -0.46 -8.33
C GLU A 10 -6.58 -0.46 -9.43
N GLY A 11 -5.50 0.29 -9.22
CA GLY A 11 -4.40 0.45 -10.16
C GLY A 11 -3.23 -0.51 -9.97
N CYS A 12 -3.26 -1.37 -8.95
CA CYS A 12 -2.16 -2.27 -8.64
C CYS A 12 -2.00 -3.40 -9.67
N THR A 13 -0.77 -3.89 -9.80
CA THR A 13 -0.39 -5.00 -10.67
C THR A 13 -1.28 -6.21 -10.41
N GLY A 14 -1.89 -6.75 -11.47
CA GLY A 14 -2.72 -7.95 -11.39
C GLY A 14 -4.13 -7.72 -10.83
N ILE A 15 -4.51 -6.48 -10.51
CA ILE A 15 -5.88 -6.12 -10.17
C ILE A 15 -6.66 -5.87 -11.47
N VAL A 16 -7.68 -6.67 -11.71
CA VAL A 16 -8.45 -6.69 -12.97
C VAL A 16 -9.95 -6.74 -12.75
N HIS A 17 -10.41 -7.00 -11.52
CA HIS A 17 -11.82 -7.18 -11.23
C HIS A 17 -12.20 -6.69 -9.83
N ARG A 18 -13.49 -6.33 -9.66
CA ARG A 18 -14.02 -5.68 -8.45
C ARG A 18 -13.93 -6.53 -7.17
N ASP A 19 -13.89 -7.85 -7.31
CA ASP A 19 -13.80 -8.78 -6.17
C ASP A 19 -12.42 -8.75 -5.50
N GLN A 20 -11.45 -8.08 -6.12
CA GLN A 20 -10.14 -7.84 -5.57
C GLN A 20 -10.07 -6.54 -4.74
N LEU A 21 -11.12 -5.71 -4.77
CA LEU A 21 -11.08 -4.35 -4.22
C LEU A 21 -11.64 -4.27 -2.79
N MET A 22 -12.51 -5.19 -2.36
CA MET A 22 -13.26 -5.04 -1.10
C MET A 22 -13.09 -6.27 -0.17
N PRO A 23 -13.12 -6.10 1.16
CA PRO A 23 -12.95 -7.18 2.14
C PRO A 23 -13.83 -8.41 1.94
N GLU A 24 -15.02 -8.24 1.37
CA GLU A 24 -15.99 -9.31 1.12
C GLU A 24 -15.61 -10.16 -0.11
N GLY A 25 -14.68 -9.68 -0.92
CA GLY A 25 -14.22 -10.30 -2.14
C GLY A 25 -13.30 -11.49 -1.90
N LYS A 26 -13.52 -12.58 -2.65
CA LYS A 26 -12.76 -13.84 -2.47
C LYS A 26 -11.26 -13.71 -2.74
N THR A 27 -10.88 -12.75 -3.60
CA THR A 27 -9.51 -12.54 -4.06
C THR A 27 -8.85 -11.31 -3.43
N TYR A 28 -9.57 -10.58 -2.58
CA TYR A 28 -9.08 -9.38 -1.90
C TYR A 28 -7.81 -9.62 -1.06
N ALA A 29 -7.74 -10.75 -0.34
CA ALA A 29 -6.54 -11.08 0.44
C ALA A 29 -5.29 -11.25 -0.45
N ALA A 30 -5.44 -11.79 -1.66
CA ALA A 30 -4.35 -11.87 -2.63
C ALA A 30 -4.03 -10.49 -3.23
N ALA A 31 -5.05 -9.67 -3.50
CA ALA A 31 -4.90 -8.30 -3.99
C ALA A 31 -4.08 -7.40 -3.05
N ARG A 32 -4.32 -7.50 -1.73
CA ARG A 32 -3.55 -6.77 -0.70
C ARG A 32 -2.04 -7.08 -0.74
N LYS A 33 -1.68 -8.34 -1.05
CA LYS A 33 -0.27 -8.74 -1.22
C LYS A 33 0.34 -8.11 -2.47
N LEU A 34 -0.42 -8.05 -3.56
CA LEU A 34 0.02 -7.41 -4.81
C LEU A 34 0.22 -5.90 -4.60
N MET A 35 -0.74 -5.22 -3.97
CA MET A 35 -0.63 -3.80 -3.60
C MET A 35 0.60 -3.52 -2.74
N THR A 36 0.81 -4.31 -1.68
CA THR A 36 1.99 -4.15 -0.81
C THR A 36 3.29 -4.42 -1.58
N GLY A 37 3.29 -5.38 -2.50
CA GLY A 37 4.41 -5.66 -3.40
C GLY A 37 4.77 -4.51 -4.32
N ASP A 38 3.78 -3.85 -4.96
CA ASP A 38 4.01 -2.69 -5.82
C ASP A 38 4.62 -1.51 -5.05
N ILE A 39 4.10 -1.26 -3.83
CA ILE A 39 4.64 -0.23 -2.93
C ILE A 39 6.10 -0.54 -2.58
N ASN A 40 6.40 -1.78 -2.20
CA ASN A 40 7.76 -2.21 -1.89
C ASN A 40 8.70 -2.08 -3.10
N ALA A 41 8.22 -2.40 -4.30
CA ALA A 41 9.00 -2.23 -5.52
C ALA A 41 9.36 -0.75 -5.77
N ALA A 42 8.42 0.17 -5.53
CA ALA A 42 8.68 1.61 -5.61
C ALA A 42 9.72 2.07 -4.57
N ILE A 43 9.60 1.61 -3.32
CA ILE A 43 10.56 1.92 -2.24
C ILE A 43 11.96 1.42 -2.59
N VAL A 44 12.09 0.15 -3.01
CA VAL A 44 13.38 -0.43 -3.41
C VAL A 44 13.98 0.32 -4.60
N GLY A 45 13.15 0.71 -5.57
CA GLY A 45 13.58 1.53 -6.70
C GLY A 45 14.16 2.88 -6.27
N ALA A 46 13.49 3.57 -5.36
CA ALA A 46 13.95 4.84 -4.81
C ALA A 46 15.23 4.70 -3.98
N LEU A 47 15.33 3.67 -3.13
CA LEU A 47 16.51 3.39 -2.30
C LEU A 47 17.77 3.07 -3.13
N ARG A 48 17.62 2.53 -4.35
CA ARG A 48 18.76 2.34 -5.27
C ARG A 48 19.38 3.65 -5.75
N VAL A 49 18.60 4.73 -5.77
CA VAL A 49 19.05 6.07 -6.20
C VAL A 49 19.51 6.89 -5.00
N ASP A 50 18.74 6.86 -3.90
CA ASP A 50 19.05 7.53 -2.65
C ASP A 50 18.85 6.56 -1.47
N PRO A 51 19.92 5.91 -0.99
CA PRO A 51 19.86 5.00 0.15
C PRO A 51 19.40 5.65 1.46
N ALA A 52 19.38 6.99 1.55
CA ALA A 52 18.92 7.74 2.71
C ALA A 52 17.50 8.33 2.51
N ALA A 53 16.74 7.83 1.53
CA ALA A 53 15.35 8.24 1.35
C ALA A 53 14.46 7.78 2.53
N GLU A 54 13.62 8.69 3.01
CA GLU A 54 12.61 8.46 4.03
C GLU A 54 11.24 8.31 3.34
N PHE A 55 10.44 7.33 3.78
CA PHE A 55 9.15 7.02 3.15
C PHE A 55 8.01 7.11 4.15
N VAL A 56 6.94 7.79 3.73
CA VAL A 56 5.63 7.70 4.37
C VAL A 56 4.66 7.14 3.34
N VAL A 57 4.02 6.04 3.68
CA VAL A 57 3.05 5.35 2.82
C VAL A 57 1.67 5.52 3.43
N CYS A 58 0.71 5.99 2.64
CA CYS A 58 -0.67 6.18 3.04
C CYS A 58 -1.58 5.26 2.24
N ASP A 59 -2.34 4.44 2.96
CA ASP A 59 -3.40 3.63 2.37
C ASP A 59 -4.60 4.52 2.01
N GLY A 60 -4.80 4.74 0.72
CA GLY A 60 -5.88 5.60 0.20
C GLY A 60 -7.14 4.85 -0.18
N HIS A 61 -7.13 3.51 -0.16
CA HIS A 61 -8.20 2.72 -0.75
C HIS A 61 -9.32 2.41 0.24
N GLY A 62 -10.55 2.82 -0.06
CA GLY A 62 -11.76 2.38 0.65
C GLY A 62 -11.65 2.47 2.18
N VAL A 63 -11.56 1.31 2.86
CA VAL A 63 -11.45 1.21 4.33
C VAL A 63 -10.07 1.63 4.88
N MET A 64 -9.12 1.94 4.01
CA MET A 64 -7.75 2.37 4.32
C MET A 64 -7.01 1.38 5.24
N ARG A 65 -7.26 0.07 5.09
CA ARG A 65 -6.71 -1.03 5.93
C ARG A 65 -6.21 -2.21 5.09
N ASN A 66 -5.71 -1.91 3.90
CA ASN A 66 -5.39 -2.85 2.83
C ASN A 66 -3.90 -3.20 2.83
N ILE A 67 -3.01 -2.25 3.09
CA ILE A 67 -1.56 -2.51 3.15
C ILE A 67 -1.24 -3.46 4.31
N LEU A 68 -0.42 -4.46 4.04
CA LEU A 68 0.01 -5.47 5.02
C LEU A 68 1.27 -4.98 5.74
N LEU A 69 1.14 -4.59 7.01
CA LEU A 69 2.26 -4.03 7.78
C LEU A 69 3.42 -5.03 7.89
N GLU A 70 3.11 -6.31 8.06
CA GLU A 70 4.07 -7.41 8.16
C GLU A 70 4.87 -7.64 6.88
N ASP A 71 4.34 -7.23 5.73
CA ASP A 71 4.96 -7.41 4.42
C ASP A 71 5.52 -6.09 3.86
N LEU A 72 5.23 -4.93 4.48
CA LEU A 72 5.71 -3.62 4.04
C LEU A 72 7.21 -3.47 4.33
N HIS A 73 7.94 -2.84 3.40
CA HIS A 73 9.37 -2.58 3.55
C HIS A 73 9.67 -1.76 4.81
N GLU A 74 10.60 -2.23 5.63
CA GLU A 74 10.90 -1.68 6.97
C GLU A 74 11.32 -0.20 6.99
N ALA A 75 11.84 0.31 5.87
CA ALA A 75 12.19 1.72 5.69
C ALA A 75 10.97 2.66 5.63
N ALA A 76 9.75 2.13 5.52
CA ALA A 76 8.53 2.92 5.40
C ALA A 76 7.78 3.06 6.73
N GLN A 77 7.24 4.26 6.94
CA GLN A 77 6.23 4.53 7.96
C GLN A 77 4.84 4.42 7.32
N LEU A 78 3.96 3.63 7.92
CA LEU A 78 2.63 3.38 7.39
C LEU A 78 1.57 4.24 8.07
N VAL A 79 0.77 4.93 7.27
CA VAL A 79 -0.49 5.57 7.66
C VAL A 79 -1.63 4.68 7.20
N ILE A 80 -2.37 4.13 8.16
CA ILE A 80 -3.44 3.15 7.96
C ILE A 80 -4.62 3.50 8.88
N GLY A 81 -5.82 3.23 8.41
CA GLY A 81 -7.08 3.57 9.07
C GLY A 81 -7.77 4.77 8.41
N PRO A 82 -9.11 4.78 8.37
CA PRO A 82 -9.85 5.90 7.79
C PRO A 82 -9.68 7.18 8.61
N ALA A 83 -9.64 8.33 7.92
CA ALA A 83 -9.70 9.65 8.53
C ALA A 83 -11.14 10.03 8.95
N THR A 84 -11.80 9.16 9.72
CA THR A 84 -13.12 9.38 10.28
C THR A 84 -13.02 9.56 11.78
N VAL A 85 -13.80 10.51 12.33
CA VAL A 85 -13.82 10.88 13.77
C VAL A 85 -14.21 9.71 14.69
N GLU A 86 -14.79 8.66 14.09
CA GLU A 86 -15.34 7.48 14.78
C GLU A 86 -14.31 6.37 15.01
N ASN A 87 -13.05 6.55 14.57
CA ASN A 87 -11.94 5.61 14.81
C ASN A 87 -11.10 5.98 16.03
#